data_AF-A0A1I7IMU9-F1
#
_entry.id   AF-A0A1I7IMU9-F1
#
_cell.length_a   1.000
_cell.length_b   1.000
_cell.length_c   1.000
_cell.angle_alpha   90.00
_cell.angle_beta   90.00
_cell.angle_gamma   90.00
#
_symmetry.space_group_name_H-M   'P 1'
#
loop_
_entity.id
_entity.type
_entity.pdbx_description
1 polymer ?
#
loop_
_entity_poly.entity_id
_entity_poly.type
_entity_poly.pdbx_seq_one_letter_code
_entity_poly.pdbx_strand_id
1 'polypeptide(L)' 'MIEPTILYNLTSNYSVSDKLKVTFGINNLLDKDPPLSNQRLGSRVVFAQNVSKPIGRAYSARVNYSF' A
#
# COMPACT_ATOMS: atom_id res chain seq x y z
N MET A 1 -11.06 -20.42 -3.77
CA MET A 1 -9.64 -20.52 -3.34
C MET A 1 -9.08 -19.12 -3.30
N ILE A 2 -8.30 -18.76 -2.29
CA ILE A 2 -7.61 -17.46 -2.25
C ILE A 2 -6.33 -17.63 -3.07
N GLU A 3 -6.20 -16.89 -4.18
CA GLU A 3 -4.99 -16.96 -4.99
C GLU A 3 -3.83 -16.24 -4.30
N PRO A 4 -2.65 -16.88 -4.20
CA PRO A 4 -1.47 -16.22 -3.65
C PRO A 4 -1.13 -15.00 -4.50
N THR A 5 -1.12 -13.82 -3.87
CA THR A 5 -0.85 -12.55 -4.53
C THR A 5 0.42 -11.92 -3.99
N ILE A 6 1.35 -11.64 -4.89
CA ILE A 6 2.57 -10.89 -4.61
C ILE A 6 2.30 -9.43 -4.94
N LEU A 7 2.53 -8.52 -3.98
CA LEU A 7 2.43 -7.09 -4.16
C LEU A 7 3.82 -6.47 -4.05
N TYR A 8 4.14 -5.56 -4.97
CA TYR A 8 5.39 -4.81 -4.96
C TYR A 8 5.12 -3.37 -4.57
N ASN A 9 5.89 -2.86 -3.60
CA ASN A 9 5.84 -1.46 -3.18
C ASN A 9 7.18 -0.82 -3.49
N LEU A 10 7.14 0.39 -4.04
CA LEU A 10 8.34 1.18 -4.33
C LEU A 10 8.34 2.40 -3.41
N THR A 11 9.45 2.66 -2.73
CA THR A 11 9.63 3.89 -1.95
C THR A 11 10.97 4.50 -2.31
N SER A 12 10.96 5.77 -2.66
CA SER A 12 12.14 6.59 -2.92
C SER A 12 12.22 7.70 -1.87
N ASN A 13 13.42 7.89 -1.32
CA ASN A 13 13.70 8.94 -0.34
C ASN A 13 14.82 9.81 -0.89
N TYR A 14 14.60 11.12 -0.87
CA TYR A 14 15.56 12.10 -1.34
C TYR A 14 15.74 13.21 -0.31
N SER A 15 16.97 13.36 0.18
CA SER A 15 17.36 14.48 1.04
C SER A 15 17.78 15.64 0.14
N VAL A 16 16.94 16.66 0.04
CA VAL A 16 17.24 17.88 -0.72
C VAL A 16 18.25 18.73 0.04
N SER A 17 18.13 18.76 1.37
CA SER A 17 19.08 19.38 2.29
C SER A 17 19.01 18.68 3.65
N ASP A 18 19.89 19.05 4.58
CA ASP A 18 19.84 18.54 5.97
C ASP A 18 18.51 18.83 6.67
N LYS A 19 17.80 19.85 6.19
CA LYS A 19 16.52 20.33 6.70
C LYS A 19 15.33 19.86 5.89
N LEU A 20 15.50 19.42 4.64
CA LEU A 20 14.40 19.09 3.74
C LEU A 20 14.54 17.68 3.18
N LYS A 21 13.60 16.82 3.54
CA LYS A 21 13.51 15.44 3.04
C LYS A 21 12.20 15.24 2.31
N VAL A 22 12.29 14.66 1.11
CA VAL A 22 11.13 14.30 0.30
C VAL A 22 11.10 12.79 0.14
N THR A 23 9.93 12.21 0.36
CA THR A 23 9.67 10.78 0.19
C THR A 23 8.55 10.60 -0.81
N PHE A 24 8.78 9.77 -1.81
CA PHE A 24 7.77 9.32 -2.76
C PHE A 24 7.55 7.82 -2.58
N GLY A 25 6.30 7.38 -2.53
CA GLY A 25 5.94 5.97 -2.38
C GLY A 25 4.86 5.57 -3.37
N ILE A 26 5.02 4.41 -4.00
CA ILE A 26 4.02 3.74 -4.84
C ILE A 26 3.69 2.41 -4.18
N ASN A 27 2.47 2.29 -3.68
CA ASN A 27 1.94 1.03 -3.20
C ASN A 27 1.26 0.29 -4.37
N ASN A 28 1.45 -1.03 -4.44
CA ASN A 28 0.95 -1.85 -5.54
C ASN A 28 1.46 -1.36 -6.92
N LEU A 29 2.79 -1.34 -7.08
CA LEU A 29 3.49 -0.86 -8.28
C LEU A 29 2.97 -1.51 -9.57
N LEU A 30 2.67 -2.81 -9.52
CA LEU A 30 2.21 -3.59 -10.66
C LEU A 30 0.69 -3.58 -10.84
N ASP A 31 -0.04 -2.81 -10.03
CA ASP A 31 -1.50 -2.66 -10.11
C ASP A 31 -2.25 -3.99 -10.15
N LYS A 32 -1.77 -4.94 -9.35
CA LYS A 32 -2.41 -6.24 -9.26
C LYS A 32 -3.63 -6.08 -8.37
N ASP A 33 -4.80 -6.44 -8.87
CA ASP A 33 -6.01 -6.52 -8.04
C ASP A 33 -5.80 -7.61 -6.99
N PRO A 34 -5.61 -7.25 -5.70
CA PRO A 34 -5.49 -8.26 -4.68
C PRO A 34 -6.86 -8.94 -4.54
N PRO A 35 -6.90 -10.29 -4.47
CA PRO A 35 -8.16 -10.98 -4.28
C PRO A 35 -8.82 -10.43 -3.01
N LEU A 36 -10.09 -10.05 -3.12
CA LEU A 36 -10.87 -9.66 -1.97
C LEU A 36 -10.79 -10.82 -0.97
N SER A 37 -10.24 -10.55 0.21
CA SER A 37 -10.29 -11.47 1.33
C SER A 37 -11.73 -11.55 1.83
N ASN A 38 -12.57 -12.26 1.08
CA ASN A 38 -13.86 -12.74 1.54
C ASN A 38 -13.62 -13.91 2.51
N GLN A 39 -13.05 -13.61 3.68
CA GLN A 39 -13.13 -14.51 4.82
C GLN A 39 -14.59 -14.49 5.30
N ARG A 40 -15.37 -15.45 4.80
CA ARG A 40 -16.75 -15.68 5.22
C ARG A 40 -16.72 -16.27 6.64
N LEU A 41 -16.72 -15.41 7.67
CA LEU A 41 -16.98 -15.84 9.05
C LEU A 41 -18.52 -15.98 9.21
N GLY A 42 -19.09 -17.03 8.62
CA GLY A 42 -20.54 -17.27 8.61
C GLY A 42 -21.32 -16.28 7.71
N SER A 43 -22.45 -15.73 8.20
CA SER A 43 -23.38 -14.88 7.43
C SER A 43 -22.94 -13.43 7.23
N ARG A 44 -21.77 -13.03 7.74
CA ARG A 44 -21.26 -11.66 7.63
C ARG A 44 -19.99 -11.65 6.78
N VAL A 45 -20.04 -10.89 5.69
CA VAL A 45 -18.85 -10.56 4.90
C VAL A 45 -18.07 -9.53 5.70
N VAL A 46 -17.02 -9.98 6.40
CA VAL A 46 -16.16 -9.09 7.18
C VAL A 46 -14.87 -8.91 6.39
N PHE A 47 -14.58 -7.66 6.02
CA PHE A 47 -13.31 -7.30 5.38
C PHE A 47 -12.21 -7.37 6.43
N ALA A 48 -11.44 -8.45 6.42
CA ALA A 48 -10.22 -8.54 7.21
C ALA A 48 -9.20 -7.56 6.60
N GLN A 49 -9.09 -6.35 7.17
CA GLN A 49 -8.16 -5.30 6.72
C GLN A 49 -6.68 -5.76 6.67
N ASN A 50 -6.35 -6.86 7.37
CA ASN A 50 -5.03 -7.48 7.40
C ASN A 50 -4.78 -8.51 6.27
N VAL A 51 -5.81 -9.02 5.58
CA VAL A 51 -5.65 -10.08 4.56
C VAL A 51 -5.69 -9.52 3.14
N SER A 52 -6.45 -8.45 2.90
CA SER A 52 -6.38 -7.71 1.64
C SER A 52 -6.80 -6.27 1.86
N LYS A 53 -5.90 -5.32 1.66
CA LYS A 53 -6.33 -3.94 1.39
C LYS A 53 -6.74 -3.92 -0.09
N PRO A 54 -8.02 -3.71 -0.45
CA PRO A 54 -8.47 -3.61 -1.84
C PRO A 54 -8.09 -2.26 -2.45
N ILE A 55 -6.90 -1.77 -2.10
CA ILE A 55 -6.35 -0.52 -2.61
C ILE A 55 -5.49 -0.94 -3.79
N GLY A 56 -5.90 -0.54 -5.00
CA GLY A 56 -5.11 -0.67 -6.22
C GLY A 56 -3.82 0.15 -6.15
N ARG A 57 -3.23 0.52 -7.29
CA ARG A 57 -2.03 1.38 -7.26
C ARG A 57 -2.31 2.72 -6.56
N ALA A 58 -1.54 3.00 -5.51
CA ALA A 58 -1.67 4.23 -4.73
C ALA A 58 -0.33 4.97 -4.67
N TYR A 59 -0.37 6.27 -4.97
CA TYR A 59 0.78 7.16 -4.90
C TYR A 59 0.77 7.94 -3.60
N SER A 60 1.94 8.15 -3.02
CA SER A 60 2.14 8.92 -1.81
C SER A 60 3.34 9.84 -2.01
N ALA A 61 3.19 11.08 -1.56
CA ALA A 61 4.26 12.06 -1.49
C ALA A 61 4.28 12.64 -0.08
N ARG A 62 5.46 12.72 0.51
CA ARG A 62 5.68 13.30 1.84
C ARG A 62 6.85 14.27 1.77
N VAL A 63 6.65 15.44 2.35
CA VAL A 63 7.68 16.46 2.51
C VAL A 63 7.86 16.69 4.00
N ASN A 64 9.09 16.50 4.48
CA ASN A 64 9.48 16.75 5.85
C ASN A 64 10.47 17.91 5.89
N TYR A 65 10.16 18.94 6.66
CA TYR A 65 11.03 20.07 6.91
C TYR A 65 11.38 20.16 8.41
N SER A 66 12.66 20.27 8.72
CA SER A 66 13.19 20.39 10.09
C SER A 66 13.84 21.75 10.29
N PHE A 67 13.52 22.41 11.40
CA PHE A 67 13.97 23.77 11.74
C PHE A 67 15.39 23.78 12.30
#